data_AF-A0A7W0NK76-F1
#
_entry.id   AF-A0A7W0NK76-F1
#
_cell.length_a   1.000
_cell.length_b   1.000
_cell.length_c   1.000
_cell.angle_alpha   90.00
_cell.angle_beta   90.00
_cell.angle_gamma   90.00
#
_symmetry.space_group_name_H-M   'P 1'
#
loop_
_entity.id
_entity.type
_entity.pdbx_description
1 polymer ?
#
loop_
_entity_poly.entity_id
_entity_poly.type
_entity_poly.pdbx_seq_one_letter_code
_entity_poly.pdbx_strand_id
1 'polypeptide(L)' 'MPNDQDDTLWRIDGETGAVVETIATGPNPAVVAGAEGDVWLSVYEGGEIWRIRPR' A
#
# COMPACT_ATOMS: atom_id res chain seq x y z
N MET A 1 -1.61 4.07 -0.26
CA MET A 1 -1.88 4.31 -1.69
C MET A 1 -0.85 3.52 -2.48
N PRO A 2 -1.28 2.59 -3.36
CA PRO A 2 -0.35 1.86 -4.21
C PRO A 2 0.22 2.80 -5.28
N ASN A 3 1.50 2.66 -5.59
CA ASN A 3 2.20 3.33 -6.67
C ASN A 3 2.90 2.28 -7.51
N ASP A 4 2.25 1.91 -8.61
CA ASP A 4 2.60 0.78 -9.47
C ASP A 4 3.78 1.05 -10.41
N GLN A 5 4.08 2.32 -10.68
CA GLN A 5 5.23 2.69 -11.52
C GLN A 5 6.57 2.52 -10.80
N ASP A 6 6.57 2.64 -9.47
CA ASP A 6 7.79 2.57 -8.66
C ASP A 6 7.81 1.37 -7.71
N ASP A 7 6.84 0.44 -7.82
CA ASP A 7 6.68 -0.72 -6.92
C ASP A 7 6.70 -0.33 -5.43
N THR A 8 5.90 0.68 -5.09
CA THR A 8 5.82 1.21 -3.72
C THR A 8 4.39 1.33 -3.20
N LEU A 9 4.27 1.35 -1.88
CA LEU A 9 3.09 1.75 -1.14
C LEU A 9 3.39 3.04 -0.37
N TRP A 10 2.62 4.08 -0.61
CA TRP A 10 2.69 5.33 0.15
C TRP A 10 1.71 5.33 1.32
N ARG A 11 2.19 5.72 2.50
CA ARG A 11 1.33 6.23 3.57
C ARG A 11 1.18 7.72 3.38
N ILE A 12 -0.07 8.17 3.30
CA ILE A 12 -0.42 9.57 3.13
C ILE A 12 -1.07 10.07 4.41
N ASP A 13 -0.65 11.24 4.87
CA ASP A 13 -1.32 11.98 5.93
C ASP A 13 -2.69 12.46 5.44
N GLY A 14 -3.75 12.06 6.16
CA GLY A 14 -5.13 12.31 5.73
C GLY A 14 -5.57 13.77 5.81
N GLU A 15 -4.87 14.61 6.58
CA GLU A 15 -5.22 16.03 6.77
C GLU A 15 -4.54 16.92 5.73
N THR A 16 -3.26 16.62 5.44
CA THR A 16 -2.38 17.45 4.62
C THR A 16 -2.17 16.91 3.21
N GLY A 17 -2.44 15.62 2.98
CA GLY A 17 -2.14 14.94 1.73
C GLY A 17 -0.66 14.66 1.50
N ALA A 18 0.20 14.89 2.50
CA ALA A 18 1.62 14.63 2.39
C ALA A 18 1.94 13.13 2.44
N VAL A 19 2.89 12.66 1.64
CA VAL A 19 3.46 11.31 1.77
C VAL A 19 4.35 11.29 3.01
N VAL A 20 3.97 10.50 4.00
CA VAL A 20 4.68 10.38 5.30
C VAL A 20 5.46 9.08 5.42
N GLU A 21 5.27 8.14 4.51
CA GLU A 21 6.07 6.92 4.41
C GLU A 21 6.01 6.36 2.99
N THR A 22 7.12 5.81 2.52
CA THR A 22 7.21 5.05 1.27
C THR A 22 7.76 3.67 1.60
N ILE A 23 7.00 2.64 1.26
CA ILE A 23 7.31 1.24 1.56
C ILE A 23 7.51 0.52 0.23
N ALA A 24 8.64 -0.15 0.05
CA ALA A 24 8.86 -0.99 -1.13
C ALA A 24 7.93 -2.21 -1.09
N THR A 25 7.35 -2.56 -2.24
CA THR A 25 6.47 -3.72 -2.41
C THR A 25 7.08 -4.72 -3.38
N GLY A 26 6.32 -5.76 -3.75
CA GLY A 26 6.55 -6.49 -4.99
C GLY A 26 6.01 -5.74 -6.21
N PRO A 27 6.13 -6.33 -7.42
CA PRO A 27 5.85 -5.64 -8.67
C PRO A 27 4.35 -5.42 -8.91
N ASN A 28 4.01 -4.24 -9.41
CA ASN A 28 2.65 -3.83 -9.75
C ASN A 28 1.65 -3.92 -8.55
N PRO A 29 1.87 -3.16 -7.46
CA PRO A 29 0.87 -2.98 -6.41
C PRO A 29 -0.40 -2.34 -6.98
N ALA A 30 -1.57 -2.93 -6.73
CA ALA A 30 -2.81 -2.54 -7.42
C ALA A 30 -3.90 -1.97 -6.50
N VAL A 31 -4.42 -2.79 -5.57
CA VAL A 31 -5.59 -2.43 -4.77
C VAL A 31 -5.21 -2.34 -3.30
N VAL A 32 -5.63 -1.25 -2.65
CA VAL A 32 -5.54 -1.08 -1.20
C VAL A 32 -6.94 -1.03 -0.60
N ALA A 33 -7.21 -1.87 0.40
CA ALA A 33 -8.50 -1.93 1.08
C ALA A 33 -8.32 -2.04 2.60
N GLY A 34 -9.18 -1.36 3.36
CA GLY A 34 -9.27 -1.53 4.82
C GLY A 34 -10.23 -2.66 5.18
N ALA A 35 -9.82 -3.57 6.06
CA ALA A 35 -10.70 -4.61 6.63
C ALA A 35 -10.17 -5.09 7.98
N GLU A 36 -11.07 -5.26 8.95
CA GLU A 36 -10.75 -5.79 10.29
C GLU A 36 -9.69 -4.98 11.07
N GLY A 37 -9.63 -3.66 10.86
CA GLY A 37 -8.64 -2.79 11.51
C GLY A 37 -7.26 -2.81 10.83
N ASP A 38 -7.08 -3.62 9.79
CA ASP A 38 -5.86 -3.69 9.00
C ASP A 38 -6.08 -3.19 7.57
N VAL A 39 -4.97 -3.03 6.86
CA VAL A 39 -4.94 -2.66 5.44
C VAL A 39 -4.41 -3.84 4.64
N TRP A 40 -5.05 -4.11 3.50
CA TRP A 40 -4.71 -5.18 2.59
C TRP A 40 -4.26 -4.60 1.26
N LEU A 41 -3.16 -5.11 0.72
CA LEU A 41 -2.62 -4.72 -0.57
C LEU A 41 -2.51 -5.94 -1.48
N SER A 42 -3.06 -5.88 -2.69
CA SER A 42 -2.78 -6.86 -3.73
C SER A 42 -1.57 -6.44 -4.55
N VAL A 43 -0.64 -7.37 -4.76
CA VAL A 43 0.53 -7.16 -5.64
C VAL A 43 0.33 -8.05 -6.86
N TYR A 44 -0.06 -7.43 -7.98
CA TYR A 44 -0.64 -8.15 -9.11
C TYR A 44 0.38 -9.04 -9.83
N GLU A 45 1.55 -8.51 -10.16
CA GLU A 45 2.59 -9.28 -10.85
C GLU A 45 3.39 -10.17 -9.89
N GLY A 46 3.47 -9.79 -8.62
CA GLY A 46 4.10 -10.61 -7.59
C GLY A 46 3.29 -11.87 -7.25
N GLY A 47 1.96 -11.80 -7.39
CA GLY A 47 1.06 -12.90 -7.06
C GLY A 47 0.83 -13.06 -5.56
N GLU A 48 1.02 -12.00 -4.78
CA GLU A 48 0.81 -12.01 -3.33
C GLU A 48 -0.19 -10.97 -2.83
N ILE A 49 -0.65 -11.18 -1.59
CA ILE A 49 -1.47 -10.23 -0.84
C ILE A 49 -0.74 -9.92 0.46
N TRP A 50 -0.53 -8.64 0.71
CA TRP A 50 0.09 -8.14 1.92
C TRP A 50 -0.98 -7.73 2.93
N ARG A 51 -0.78 -8.12 4.19
CA ARG A 51 -1.54 -7.59 5.33
C ARG A 51 -0.65 -6.59 6.07
N ILE A 52 -1.13 -5.37 6.20
CA ILE A 52 -0.42 -4.25 6.82
C ILE A 52 -1.20 -3.86 8.07
N ARG A 53 -0.51 -3.85 9.22
CA ARG A 53 -1.09 -3.37 10.48
C ARG A 53 -0.75 -1.90 10.69
N PRO A 54 -1.71 -0.98 10.58
CA PRO A 54 -1.48 0.40 10.96
C PRO A 54 -1.24 0.46 12.48
N ARG A 55 -0.29 1.31 12.89
CA ARG A 55 -0.05 1.62 14.30
C ARG A 55 -0.90 2.82 14.72
#